data_AF-A0A6J4TE84-F1
#
_entry.id   AF-A0A6J4TE84-F1
#
_cell.length_a   1.000
_cell.length_b   1.000
_cell.length_c   1.000
_cell.angle_alpha   90.00
_cell.angle_beta   90.00
_cell.angle_gamma   90.00
#
_symmetry.space_group_name_H-M   'P 1'
#
loop_
_entity.id
_entity.type
_entity.pdbx_description
1 polymer ?
#
loop_
_entity_poly.entity_id
_entity_poly.type
_entity_poly.pdbx_seq_one_letter_code
_entity_poly.pdbx_strand_id
1 'polypeptide(L)'
;LGRALAEARGGGGTVAALIVAAVVGLGQSLGLPTVAEGVEDAAAAGLLAGLGCNVGQGWLFGRAVPEGDAAALAAGMAIDPGHPARAEEALAG
;
A
#
# COMPACT_ATOMS: atom_id res chain seq x y z
N LEU A 1 4.93 -5.79 3.83
CA LEU A 1 4.28 -4.77 4.70
C LEU A 1 2.93 -5.24 5.23
N GLY A 2 2.07 -5.86 4.43
CA GLY A 2 0.72 -6.28 4.82
C GLY A 2 0.64 -7.38 5.88
N ARG A 3 1.44 -8.46 5.78
CA ARG A 3 1.45 -9.54 6.81
C ARG A 3 1.86 -9.05 8.21
N ALA A 4 2.82 -8.14 8.27
CA ALA A 4 3.35 -7.56 9.50
C ALA A 4 2.30 -6.76 10.30
N LEU A 5 1.28 -6.20 9.65
CA LEU A 5 0.19 -5.45 10.30
C LEU A 5 -0.99 -6.35 10.70
N ALA A 6 -1.26 -7.43 9.95
CA ALA A 6 -2.34 -8.37 10.26
C ALA A 6 -2.13 -9.10 11.61
N GLU A 7 -0.86 -9.32 12.00
CA GLU A 7 -0.51 -9.96 13.27
C GLU A 7 -0.68 -9.04 14.50
N ALA A 8 -0.89 -7.73 14.30
CA ALA A 8 -0.97 -6.73 15.39
C ALA A 8 -2.33 -6.69 16.13
N ARG A 9 -3.24 -7.64 15.88
CA ARG A 9 -4.60 -7.70 16.47
C ARG A 9 -4.66 -7.88 18.01
N GLY A 10 -3.54 -7.83 18.72
CA GLY A 10 -3.40 -8.25 20.13
C GLY A 10 -3.07 -7.17 21.17
N GLY A 11 -3.31 -5.88 20.92
CA GLY A 11 -3.29 -4.86 21.98
C GLY A 11 -1.92 -4.37 22.48
N GLY A 12 -0.82 -4.78 21.84
CA GLY A 12 0.48 -4.13 21.96
C GLY A 12 0.99 -3.87 20.55
N GLY A 13 1.22 -2.60 20.18
CA GLY A 13 1.74 -2.27 18.86
C GLY A 13 3.03 -3.05 18.63
N THR A 14 3.01 -3.99 17.69
CA THR A 14 4.20 -4.78 17.39
C THR A 14 5.26 -3.85 16.80
N VAL A 15 6.54 -4.20 16.98
CA VAL A 15 7.66 -3.49 16.33
C VAL A 15 7.40 -3.35 14.82
N ALA A 16 6.76 -4.35 14.21
CA ALA A 16 6.42 -4.35 12.81
C ALA A 16 5.42 -3.24 12.44
N ALA A 17 4.38 -3.00 13.25
CA ALA A 17 3.44 -1.89 13.03
C ALA A 17 4.12 -0.51 13.16
N LEU A 18 5.05 -0.35 14.11
CA LEU A 18 5.84 0.88 14.27
C LEU A 18 6.76 1.12 13.07
N ILE A 19 7.40 0.07 12.55
CA ILE A 19 8.22 0.16 11.34
C ILE A 19 7.35 0.56 10.14
N VAL A 20 6.16 -0.02 9.99
CA VAL A 20 5.26 0.36 8.88
C VAL A 20 4.89 1.84 8.97
N ALA A 21 4.47 2.32 10.15
CA ALA A 21 4.14 3.73 10.35
C ALA A 21 5.33 4.65 10.06
N ALA A 22 6.54 4.27 10.49
CA ALA A 22 7.76 5.04 10.22
C ALA A 22 8.10 5.11 8.73
N VAL A 23 7.99 3.99 7.99
CA VAL A 23 8.24 3.95 6.54
C VAL A 23 7.21 4.78 5.78
N VAL A 24 5.93 4.68 6.14
CA VAL A 24 4.87 5.48 5.50
C VAL A 24 5.08 6.97 5.76
N GLY A 25 5.36 7.36 7.01
CA GLY A 25 5.66 8.75 7.36
C GLY A 25 6.92 9.29 6.66
N LEU A 26 7.94 8.46 6.48
CA LEU A 26 9.14 8.83 5.71
C LEU A 26 8.81 9.06 4.23
N GLY A 27 8.02 8.18 3.61
CA GLY A 27 7.57 8.35 2.23
C GLY A 27 6.82 9.67 2.05
N GLN A 28 5.88 9.97 2.95
CA GLN A 28 5.14 11.24 2.96
C GLN A 28 6.07 12.46 3.09
N SER A 29 7.02 12.42 4.02
CA SER A 29 7.98 13.52 4.23
C SER A 29 8.87 13.79 3.02
N LEU A 30 9.11 12.76 2.20
CA LEU A 30 9.90 12.83 0.98
C LEU A 30 9.05 13.07 -0.27
N GLY A 31 7.72 13.15 -0.16
CA GLY A 31 6.82 13.23 -1.32
C GLY A 31 6.84 11.97 -2.19
N LEU A 32 7.21 10.82 -1.63
CA LEU A 32 7.30 9.55 -2.33
C LEU A 32 6.05 8.69 -2.07
N PRO A 33 5.49 8.05 -3.10
CA PRO A 33 4.42 7.08 -2.90
C PRO A 33 4.94 5.86 -2.14
N THR A 34 4.07 5.23 -1.36
CA THR A 34 4.38 3.99 -0.64
C THR A 34 3.43 2.88 -1.09
N VAL A 35 3.99 1.69 -1.32
CA VAL A 35 3.24 0.50 -1.72
C VAL A 35 3.31 -0.53 -0.61
N ALA A 36 2.15 -0.97 -0.11
CA ALA A 36 2.08 -2.04 0.85
C ALA A 36 1.98 -3.41 0.15
N GLU A 37 3.06 -4.19 0.18
CA GLU A 37 3.06 -5.55 -0.34
C GLU A 37 2.63 -6.60 0.69
N GLY A 38 1.89 -7.61 0.23
CA GLY A 38 1.41 -8.74 1.03
C GLY A 38 0.13 -8.44 1.82
N VAL A 39 -0.79 -7.65 1.27
CA VAL A 39 -2.09 -7.33 1.88
C VAL A 39 -3.09 -8.45 1.58
N GLU A 40 -3.45 -9.22 2.61
CA GLU A 40 -4.28 -10.43 2.47
C GLU A 40 -5.68 -10.29 3.10
N ASP A 41 -5.90 -9.28 3.94
CA ASP A 41 -7.18 -9.03 4.59
C ASP A 41 -7.56 -7.53 4.63
N ALA A 42 -8.87 -7.28 4.69
CA ALA A 42 -9.43 -5.92 4.64
C ALA A 42 -9.08 -5.06 5.87
N ALA A 43 -8.80 -5.68 7.03
CA ALA A 43 -8.44 -4.92 8.23
C ALA A 43 -7.03 -4.34 8.08
N ALA A 44 -6.07 -5.12 7.60
CA ALA A 44 -4.73 -4.65 7.25
C ALA A 44 -4.78 -3.54 6.20
N ALA A 45 -5.60 -3.71 5.15
CA ALA A 45 -5.80 -2.67 4.14
C ALA A 45 -6.36 -1.36 4.73
N GLY A 46 -7.34 -1.45 5.64
CA GLY A 46 -7.89 -0.29 6.34
C GLY A 46 -6.88 0.43 7.22
N LEU A 47 -6.03 -0.32 7.94
CA LEU A 47 -4.95 0.26 8.76
C LEU A 47 -3.91 0.99 7.89
N LEU A 48 -3.48 0.38 6.79
CA LEU A 48 -2.55 0.98 5.83
C LEU A 48 -3.12 2.28 5.23
N ALA A 49 -4.39 2.25 4.81
CA ALA A 49 -5.08 3.42 4.29
C ALA A 49 -5.17 4.54 5.34
N GLY A 50 -5.46 4.21 6.60
CA GLY A 50 -5.48 5.16 7.71
C GLY A 50 -4.11 5.80 8.01
N LEU A 51 -3.00 5.11 7.72
CA LEU A 51 -1.65 5.65 7.79
C LEU A 51 -1.29 6.51 6.56
N GLY A 52 -2.12 6.52 5.52
CA GLY A 52 -1.86 7.21 4.25
C GLY A 52 -1.11 6.38 3.22
N CYS A 53 -1.00 5.05 3.41
CA CYS A 53 -0.53 4.12 2.39
C CYS A 53 -1.75 3.57 1.63
N ASN A 54 -2.00 4.15 0.46
CA ASN A 54 -3.20 3.95 -0.35
C ASN A 54 -2.96 3.06 -1.60
N VAL A 55 -1.72 2.62 -1.84
CA VAL A 55 -1.40 1.57 -2.82
C VAL A 55 -1.08 0.27 -2.08
N GLY A 56 -1.69 -0.83 -2.50
CA GLY A 56 -1.43 -2.15 -1.94
C GLY A 56 -1.41 -3.26 -2.98
N GLN A 57 -0.60 -4.28 -2.72
CA GLN A 57 -0.58 -5.53 -3.47
C GLN A 57 -0.75 -6.69 -2.50
N GLY A 58 -1.58 -7.66 -2.86
CA GLY A 58 -1.68 -8.93 -2.15
C GLY A 58 -2.95 -9.67 -2.50
N TRP A 59 -3.13 -10.84 -1.88
CA TRP A 59 -4.24 -11.75 -2.20
C TRP A 59 -5.63 -11.18 -1.92
N LEU A 60 -5.73 -10.12 -1.10
CA LEU A 60 -6.97 -9.38 -0.95
C LEU A 60 -7.44 -8.78 -2.28
N PHE A 61 -6.50 -8.30 -3.10
CA PHE A 61 -6.79 -7.60 -4.35
C PHE A 61 -6.72 -8.51 -5.58
N GLY A 62 -5.81 -9.49 -5.56
CA GLY A 62 -5.64 -10.42 -6.66
C GLY A 62 -4.49 -11.38 -6.43
N ARG A 63 -4.56 -12.53 -7.09
CA ARG A 63 -3.45 -13.48 -7.12
C ARG A 63 -2.54 -13.18 -8.31
N ALA A 64 -1.29 -13.63 -8.22
CA ALA A 64 -0.41 -13.66 -9.37
C ALA A 64 -1.07 -14.47 -10.49
N VAL A 65 -0.96 -13.95 -11.72
CA VAL A 65 -1.47 -14.58 -12.94
C VAL A 65 -0.31 -15.05 -13.80
N PRO A 66 -0.52 -16.02 -14.71
CA PRO A 66 0.46 -16.35 -15.74
C PRO A 66 0.85 -15.12 -16.57
N GLU A 67 2.07 -15.11 -17.09
CA GLU A 67 2.60 -14.01 -17.92
C GLU A 67 1.67 -13.66 -19.08
N GLY A 68 1.16 -14.68 -19.79
CA GLY A 68 0.28 -14.51 -20.95
C GLY A 68 -1.06 -13.82 -20.63
N ASP A 69 -1.47 -13.81 -19.36
CA ASP A 69 -2.76 -13.24 -18.93
C ASP A 69 -2.60 -11.84 -18.33
N ALA A 70 -1.37 -11.40 -18.03
CA ALA A 70 -1.09 -10.15 -17.33
C ALA A 70 -1.56 -8.91 -18.10
N ALA A 71 -1.34 -8.87 -19.43
CA ALA A 71 -1.75 -7.76 -20.28
C ALA A 71 -3.29 -7.63 -20.37
N ALA A 72 -3.99 -8.76 -20.47
CA ALA A 72 -5.45 -8.79 -20.50
C ALA A 72 -6.04 -8.33 -19.15
N LEU A 73 -5.46 -8.78 -18.03
CA LEU A 73 -5.83 -8.33 -16.70
C LEU A 73 -5.61 -6.82 -16.54
N ALA A 74 -4.46 -6.31 -16.98
CA ALA A 74 -4.13 -4.88 -16.91
C ALA A 74 -5.06 -4.01 -17.75
N ALA A 75 -5.47 -4.46 -18.93
CA ALA A 75 -6.41 -3.73 -19.77
C ALA A 75 -7.80 -3.57 -19.14
N GLY A 76 -8.19 -4.46 -18.22
CA GLY A 76 -9.44 -4.38 -17.47
C GLY A 76 -9.36 -3.57 -16.17
N MET A 77 -8.16 -3.15 -15.74
CA MET A 77 -7.99 -2.37 -14.52
C MET A 77 -8.18 -0.88 -14.78
N ALA A 78 -9.08 -0.26 -14.01
CA ALA A 78 -9.15 1.20 -13.96
C ALA A 78 -7.91 1.70 -13.19
N ILE A 79 -6.96 2.29 -13.92
CA ILE A 79 -5.88 3.07 -13.31
C ILE A 79 -6.49 4.41 -12.95
N ASP A 80 -6.53 4.75 -11.66
CA ASP A 80 -6.85 6.11 -11.23
C ASP A 80 -5.63 7.01 -11.53
N PRO A 81 -5.70 7.91 -12.53
CA PRO A 81 -4.60 8.82 -12.84
C PRO A 81 -4.41 9.90 -11.76
N GLY A 82 -5.35 10.04 -10.82
CA GLY A 82 -5.34 11.01 -9.72
C GLY A 82 -4.69 10.52 -8.43
N HIS A 83 -4.20 9.27 -8.39
CA HIS A 83 -3.50 8.74 -7.22
C HIS A 83 -2.16 9.48 -7.02
N PRO A 84 -1.86 10.04 -5.84
CA PRO A 84 -0.81 11.04 -5.68
C PRO A 84 0.58 10.42 -5.78
N ALA A 85 1.10 10.30 -7.00
CA ALA A 85 2.51 10.43 -7.30
C ALA A 85 2.89 11.92 -7.46
N ARG A 86 2.23 12.85 -6.75
CA ARG A 86 2.53 14.29 -6.83
C ARG A 86 3.75 14.64 -5.97
N ALA A 87 4.91 14.17 -6.39
CA ALA A 87 6.18 14.78 -6.02
C ALA A 87 6.35 16.16 -6.69
N GLU A 88 5.67 16.43 -7.82
CA GLU A 88 5.80 17.71 -8.54
C GLU A 88 5.06 18.89 -7.91
N GLU A 89 3.98 18.67 -7.14
CA GLU A 89 3.21 19.77 -6.53
C GLU A 89 3.77 20.21 -5.17
N ALA A 90 4.51 19.33 -4.48
CA ALA A 90 5.14 19.62 -3.18
C ALA A 90 6.45 20.44 -3.30
N LEU A 91 7.07 20.49 -4.48
CA LEU A 91 8.27 21.28 -4.78
C LEU A 91 7.94 22.63 -5.45
N ALA A 92 6.66 22.92 -5.67
CA ALA A 92 6.17 24.14 -6.31
C ALA A 92 5.73 25.24 -5.32
N GLY A 93 6.08 25.12 -4.04
CA GLY A 93 5.80 26.12 -2.99
C GLY A 93 6.92 26.21 -1.96
#